data_AF-A0A133P623-F1
#
_entry.id   AF-A0A133P623-F1
#
_cell.length_a   1.000
_cell.length_b   1.000
_cell.length_c   1.000
_cell.angle_alpha   90.00
_cell.angle_beta   90.00
_cell.angle_gamma   90.00
#
_symmetry.space_group_name_H-M   'P 1'
#
loop_
_entity.id
_entity.type
_entity.pdbx_description
1 polymer ?
#
loop_
_entity_poly.entity_id
_entity_poly.type
_entity_poly.pdbx_seq_one_letter_code
_entity_poly.pdbx_strand_id
1 'polypeptide(L)'
;MNLIYLNYTLCELAYQTHEEHLFEREWYINADSIKYVEIEDNQLNFIFKDGEIEKFYKDDLRGDKDKYLKNYAEVVEILKLNKIRVNK
;
A
#
# COMPACT_ATOMS: atom_id res chain seq x y z
N MET A 1 2.47 0.15 -20.93
CA MET A 1 2.99 0.01 -19.56
C MET A 1 1.89 0.48 -18.63
N ASN A 2 1.27 -0.42 -17.88
CA ASN A 2 0.17 -0.06 -17.00
C ASN A 2 0.75 0.26 -15.62
N LEU A 3 0.74 1.54 -15.25
CA LEU A 3 1.22 1.99 -13.95
C LEU A 3 0.04 2.15 -12.99
N ILE A 4 0.21 1.70 -11.75
CA ILE A 4 -0.70 1.93 -10.63
C ILE A 4 -0.06 2.98 -9.73
N TYR A 5 -0.82 4.02 -9.40
CA TYR A 5 -0.39 5.09 -8.50
C TYR A 5 -0.98 4.89 -7.11
N LEU A 6 -0.12 4.94 -6.10
CA LEU A 6 -0.48 4.89 -4.70
C LEU A 6 0.01 6.16 -4.01
N ASN A 7 -0.91 6.83 -3.31
CA ASN A 7 -0.60 7.92 -2.40
C ASN A 7 -0.76 7.41 -0.98
N TYR A 8 0.31 7.45 -0.19
CA TYR A 8 0.28 6.97 1.18
C TYR A 8 1.01 7.89 2.14
N THR A 9 0.66 7.78 3.42
CA THR A 9 1.40 8.41 4.51
C THR A 9 2.21 7.35 5.24
N LEU A 10 3.51 7.58 5.38
CA LEU A 10 4.38 6.76 6.21
C LEU A 10 4.46 7.40 7.60
N CYS A 11 4.10 6.65 8.62
CA CYS A 11 4.32 6.99 10.01
C CYS A 11 5.65 6.39 10.46
N GLU A 12 6.60 7.23 10.89
CA GLU A 12 7.84 6.77 11.53
C GLU A 12 7.88 7.29 12.97
N LEU A 13 8.15 6.40 13.93
CA LEU A 13 8.36 6.78 15.32
C LEU A 13 9.81 7.22 15.51
N ALA A 14 10.03 8.46 15.94
CA ALA A 14 11.36 8.93 16.28
C ALA A 14 11.88 8.14 17.49
N TYR A 15 12.98 7.40 17.28
CA TYR A 15 13.56 6.46 18.25
C TYR A 15 13.91 7.07 19.62
N GLN A 16 14.08 8.39 19.70
CA GLN A 16 14.48 9.10 20.91
C GLN A 16 13.32 9.83 21.60
N THR A 17 12.36 10.37 20.84
CA THR A 17 11.29 11.21 21.39
C THR A 17 9.96 10.47 21.49
N HIS A 18 9.81 9.31 20.85
CA HIS A 18 8.53 8.61 20.63
C HIS A 18 7.48 9.51 19.97
N GLU A 19 7.92 10.55 19.26
CA GLU A 19 7.04 11.38 18.45
C GLU A 19 6.78 10.73 17.10
N GLU A 20 5.54 10.80 16.65
CA GLU A 20 5.11 10.34 15.33
C GLU A 20 5.47 11.39 14.28
N HIS A 21 6.21 10.98 13.25
CA HIS A 21 6.46 11.79 12.07
C HIS A 21 5.69 11.22 10.88
N LEU A 22 4.87 12.06 10.26
CA LEU A 22 4.04 11.71 9.11
C LEU A 22 4.68 12.23 7.83
N PHE A 23 4.96 11.32 6.89
CA PHE A 23 5.54 11.64 5.60
C PHE A 23 4.59 11.24 4.47
N GLU A 24 4.15 12.21 3.69
CA GLU A 24 3.43 11.93 2.45
C GLU A 24 4.39 11.36 1.40
N ARG A 25 4.02 10.24 0.79
CA ARG A 25 4.81 9.58 -0.23
C ARG A 25 3.94 9.09 -1.37
N GLU A 26 4.56 9.06 -2.54
CA GLU A 26 3.98 8.53 -3.76
C GLU A 26 4.71 7.25 -4.15
N TRP A 27 3.96 6.29 -4.70
CA TRP A 27 4.53 5.07 -5.24
C TRP A 27 3.87 4.70 -6.56
N TYR A 28 4.70 4.39 -7.55
CA TYR A 28 4.28 4.01 -8.90
C TYR A 28 4.72 2.57 -9.15
N ILE A 29 3.76 1.70 -9.42
CA ILE A 29 3.98 0.26 -9.57
C ILE A 29 3.61 -0.16 -10.99
N ASN A 30 4.44 -0.99 -11.61
CA ASN A 30 4.02 -1.66 -12.84
C ASN A 30 2.98 -2.75 -12.52
N ALA A 31 1.78 -2.64 -13.06
CA ALA A 31 0.72 -3.64 -12.87
C ALA A 31 1.17 -5.05 -13.27
N ASP A 32 2.04 -5.17 -14.28
CA ASP A 32 2.55 -6.45 -14.77
C ASP A 32 3.54 -7.10 -13.81
N SER A 33 4.11 -6.39 -12.82
CA SER A 33 4.97 -7.00 -11.80
C SER A 33 4.17 -7.60 -10.64
N ILE A 34 2.90 -7.25 -10.51
CA ILE A 34 2.02 -7.77 -9.45
C ILE A 34 1.57 -9.18 -9.81
N LYS A 35 1.70 -10.10 -8.85
CA LYS A 35 1.21 -11.48 -8.98
C LYS A 35 -0.27 -11.55 -8.58
N TYR A 36 -0.60 -11.00 -7.43
CA TYR A 36 -1.97 -10.81 -6.92
C TYR A 36 -1.94 -9.81 -5.76
N VAL A 37 -3.11 -9.40 -5.31
CA VAL A 37 -3.29 -8.56 -4.11
C VAL A 37 -4.17 -9.31 -3.11
N GLU A 38 -3.81 -9.22 -1.83
CA GLU A 38 -4.58 -9.76 -0.71
C GLU A 38 -5.14 -8.60 0.13
N ILE A 39 -6.38 -8.75 0.59
CA ILE A 39 -7.01 -7.84 1.54
C ILE A 39 -7.23 -8.62 2.83
N GLU A 40 -6.42 -8.34 3.85
CA GLU A 40 -6.45 -9.02 5.15
C GLU A 40 -6.36 -7.98 6.26
N ASP A 41 -7.13 -8.12 7.34
CA ASP A 41 -7.01 -7.31 8.57
C ASP A 41 -6.83 -5.79 8.34
N ASN A 42 -7.69 -5.19 7.50
CA ASN A 42 -7.62 -3.78 7.09
C ASN A 42 -6.34 -3.37 6.33
N GLN A 43 -5.60 -4.33 5.78
CA GLN A 43 -4.43 -4.11 4.93
C GLN A 43 -4.72 -4.48 3.47
N LEU A 44 -4.00 -3.82 2.57
CA LEU A 44 -3.84 -4.13 1.17
C LEU A 44 -2.40 -4.61 0.95
N ASN A 45 -2.25 -5.90 0.69
CA ASN A 45 -0.96 -6.57 0.52
C ASN A 45 -0.72 -6.80 -0.97
N PHE A 46 0.31 -6.16 -1.53
CA PHE A 46 0.77 -6.39 -2.88
C PHE A 46 1.79 -7.52 -2.89
N ILE A 47 1.48 -8.62 -3.57
CA ILE A 47 2.39 -9.74 -3.74
C ILE A 47 2.98 -9.66 -5.15
N PHE A 48 4.29 -9.48 -5.23
CA PHE A 48 5.00 -9.35 -6.49
C PHE A 48 5.47 -10.69 -7.04
N LYS A 49 5.77 -10.72 -8.35
CA LYS A 49 6.24 -11.93 -9.04
C LYS A 49 7.63 -12.38 -8.59
N ASP A 50 8.45 -11.47 -8.09
CA ASP A 50 9.78 -11.73 -7.51
C ASP A 50 9.72 -12.21 -6.05
N GLY A 51 8.55 -12.16 -5.42
CA GLY A 51 8.33 -12.59 -4.04
C GLY A 51 8.37 -11.46 -3.01
N GLU A 52 8.62 -10.20 -3.42
CA GLU A 52 8.47 -9.07 -2.51
C GLU A 52 7.01 -8.87 -2.12
N ILE A 53 6.80 -8.36 -0.90
CA ILE A 53 5.49 -8.05 -0.36
C ILE A 53 5.52 -6.63 0.15
N GLU A 54 4.59 -5.81 -0.32
CA GLU A 54 4.42 -4.44 0.16
C GLU A 54 3.02 -4.26 0.75
N LYS A 55 2.93 -3.64 1.93
CA LYS A 55 1.71 -3.60 2.74
C LYS A 55 1.26 -2.17 2.98
N PHE A 56 -0.04 -1.94 2.84
CA PHE A 56 -0.65 -0.66 3.15
C PHE A 56 -1.91 -0.84 3.99
N TYR A 57 -2.05 -0.06 5.05
CA TYR A 57 -3.28 0.00 5.82
C TYR A 57 -4.33 0.84 5.10
N LYS A 58 -5.58 0.38 5.21
CA LYS A 58 -6.78 1.07 4.72
C LYS A 58 -7.19 2.23 5.62
N ASP A 59 -6.85 2.17 6.91
CA ASP A 59 -7.19 3.17 7.93
C ASP A 59 -5.91 3.83 8.46
N ASP A 60 -6.03 5.07 8.96
CA ASP A 60 -4.92 5.83 9.57
C ASP A 60 -4.55 5.20 10.91
N LEU A 61 -3.85 4.07 10.84
CA LEU A 61 -3.25 3.41 11.98
C LEU A 61 -1.87 4.03 12.18
N ARG A 62 -1.70 4.60 13.37
CA ARG A 62 -0.45 5.24 13.75
C ARG A 62 0.37 4.26 14.58
N GLY A 63 1.59 4.02 14.12
CA GLY A 63 2.50 3.03 14.65
C GLY A 63 3.82 3.08 13.89
N ASP A 64 4.82 2.32 14.36
CA ASP A 64 6.15 2.36 13.77
C ASP A 64 6.13 1.73 12.37
N LYS A 65 6.47 2.53 11.35
CA LYS A 65 6.57 2.15 9.94
C LYS A 65 5.24 1.78 9.28
N ASP A 66 4.13 2.26 9.83
CA ASP A 66 2.82 2.06 9.22
C ASP A 66 2.68 2.91 7.95
N LYS A 67 2.17 2.29 6.87
CA LYS A 67 1.90 2.93 5.58
C LYS A 67 0.39 3.02 5.37
N TYR A 68 -0.17 4.22 5.49
CA TYR A 68 -1.61 4.46 5.32
C TYR A 68 -1.94 4.88 3.88
N LEU A 69 -2.75 4.11 3.15
CA LEU A 69 -3.13 4.38 1.76
C LEU A 69 -4.28 5.39 1.68
N LYS A 70 -3.98 6.61 1.23
CA LYS A 70 -4.96 7.71 1.10
C LYS A 70 -5.97 7.48 -0.01
N ASN A 71 -5.54 6.90 -1.12
CA ASN A 71 -6.37 6.67 -2.30
C ASN A 71 -6.87 5.23 -2.41
N TYR A 72 -7.18 4.57 -1.28
CA TYR A 72 -7.57 3.16 -1.23
C TYR A 72 -8.67 2.77 -2.22
N ALA A 73 -9.77 3.53 -2.27
CA ALA A 73 -10.90 3.22 -3.15
C ALA A 73 -10.50 3.26 -4.64
N GLU A 74 -9.71 4.26 -5.03
CA GLU A 74 -9.21 4.40 -6.41
C GLU A 74 -8.26 3.26 -6.77
N VAL A 75 -7.36 2.89 -5.86
CA VAL A 75 -6.43 1.77 -6.06
C VAL A 75 -7.19 0.47 -6.26
N VAL A 76 -8.22 0.19 -5.46
CA VAL A 76 -9.06 -1.01 -5.63
C VAL A 76 -9.75 -1.02 -7.01
N GLU A 77 -10.24 0.11 -7.50
CA GLU A 77 -10.82 0.20 -8.84
C GLU A 77 -9.76 0.00 -9.94
N ILE A 78 -8.56 0.57 -9.80
CA ILE A 78 -7.46 0.38 -10.74
C ILE A 78 -7.04 -1.10 -10.80
N LEU A 79 -6.99 -1.80 -9.66
CA LEU A 79 -6.70 -3.23 -9.60
C LEU A 79 -7.72 -4.05 -10.42
N LYS A 80 -9.02 -3.73 -10.28
CA LYS A 80 -10.09 -4.38 -11.06
C LYS A 80 -9.95 -4.10 -12.56
N LEU A 81 -9.71 -2.84 -12.94
CA LEU A 81 -9.54 -2.45 -14.35
C LEU A 81 -8.36 -3.16 -15.02
N ASN A 82 -7.27 -3.36 -14.27
CA ASN A 82 -6.09 -4.10 -14.73
C ASN A 82 -6.26 -5.62 -14.63
N LYS A 83 -7.44 -6.12 -14.23
CA LYS A 83 -7.73 -7.55 -14.03
C LYS A 83 -6.74 -8.23 -13.08
N ILE A 84 -6.20 -7.48 -12.12
CA ILE A 84 -5.34 -8.04 -11.08
C ILE A 84 -6.22 -8.85 -10.15
N ARG A 85 -5.78 -10.07 -9.84
CA ARG A 85 -6.49 -10.95 -8.91
C ARG A 85 -6.43 -10.34 -7.51
N VAL A 86 -7.60 -10.12 -6.91
CA VAL A 86 -7.75 -9.68 -5.52
C VAL A 86 -8.36 -10.81 -4.70
N ASN A 87 -7.62 -11.29 -3.70
CA ASN A 87 -8.09 -12.25 -2.71
C ASN A 87 -8.59 -11.49 -1.47
N LYS A 88 -9.60 -12.05 -0.81
CA LYS A 88 -10.18 -11.54 0.45
C LYS A 88 -10.15 -12.65 1.49
#